data_AF-A0A920J806-F1
#
_entry.id   AF-A0A920J806-F1
#
_cell.length_a   1.000
_cell.length_b   1.000
_cell.length_c   1.000
_cell.angle_alpha   90.00
_cell.angle_beta   90.00
_cell.angle_gamma   90.00
#
_symmetry.space_group_name_H-M   'P 1'
#
loop_
_entity.id
_entity.type
_entity.pdbx_description
1 polymer ?
#
loop_
_entity_poly.entity_id
_entity_poly.type
_entity_poly.pdbx_seq_one_letter_code
_entity_poly.pdbx_strand_id
1 'polypeptide(L)'
;MSLNNDKTNQYDVIIFACHANQIGALVDDMSSEEDEILSMFEYTTNNALLHHDQNLMPNEKSLWSSWNSFKNNKYDYVSYWMNNLQKLDTKEIFL
;
A
#
# COMPACT_ATOMS: atom_id res chain seq x y z
N MET A 1 0.34 -24.85 -12.86
CA MET A 1 0.61 -24.00 -11.68
C MET A 1 -0.31 -24.42 -10.54
N SER A 2 0.24 -24.68 -9.35
CA SER A 2 -0.57 -25.04 -8.17
C SER A 2 -0.99 -23.76 -7.46
N LEU A 3 -2.28 -23.47 -7.45
CA LEU A 3 -2.86 -22.35 -6.71
C LEU A 3 -3.51 -22.93 -5.45
N ASN A 4 -2.96 -22.60 -4.27
CA ASN A 4 -3.44 -22.87 -2.90
C ASN A 4 -4.68 -23.78 -2.82
N ASN A 5 -4.46 -25.11 -2.68
CA ASN A 5 -5.37 -26.17 -2.18
C ASN A 5 -5.02 -27.58 -2.75
N ASP A 6 -3.74 -27.87 -3.05
CA ASP A 6 -3.30 -29.12 -3.71
C ASP A 6 -4.04 -29.46 -5.02
N LYS A 7 -4.68 -28.45 -5.63
CA LYS A 7 -5.40 -28.59 -6.89
C LYS A 7 -4.60 -27.95 -8.02
N THR A 8 -4.25 -28.78 -8.99
CA THR A 8 -3.68 -28.35 -10.25
C THR A 8 -4.81 -27.99 -11.21
N ASN A 9 -4.73 -26.80 -11.78
CA ASN A 9 -5.62 -26.34 -12.84
C ASN A 9 -4.78 -26.03 -14.08
N GLN A 10 -5.37 -26.24 -15.26
CA GLN A 10 -4.79 -25.89 -16.54
C GLN A 10 -5.47 -24.63 -17.08
N TYR A 11 -4.67 -23.74 -17.64
CA TYR A 11 -5.12 -22.49 -18.24
C TYR A 11 -4.30 -22.25 -19.50
N ASP A 12 -4.90 -21.61 -20.50
CA ASP A 12 -4.19 -21.21 -21.72
C ASP A 12 -3.26 -20.02 -21.46
N VAL A 13 -3.66 -19.12 -20.57
CA VAL A 13 -2.94 -17.88 -20.23
C VAL A 13 -3.07 -17.61 -18.74
N ILE A 14 -2.00 -17.08 -18.14
CA ILE A 14 -1.95 -16.62 -16.76
C ILE A 14 -1.61 -15.13 -16.75
N ILE A 15 -2.35 -14.34 -15.96
CA ILE A 15 -2.09 -12.91 -15.75
C ILE A 15 -1.78 -12.71 -14.26
N PHE A 16 -0.60 -12.18 -13.96
CA PHE A 16 -0.19 -11.84 -12.61
C PHE A 16 -0.68 -10.44 -12.23
N ALA A 17 -1.43 -10.33 -11.14
CA ALA A 17 -1.90 -9.08 -10.56
C ALA A 17 -1.29 -8.85 -9.17
N CYS A 18 0.02 -9.12 -9.04
CA CYS A 18 0.79 -9.02 -7.81
C CYS A 18 2.09 -8.24 -8.05
N HIS A 19 2.90 -8.03 -7.02
CA HIS A 19 4.19 -7.36 -7.15
C HIS A 19 5.18 -8.22 -7.96
N ALA A 20 6.02 -7.59 -8.79
CA ALA A 20 6.97 -8.29 -9.65
C ALA A 20 7.91 -9.22 -8.86
N ASN A 21 8.37 -8.78 -7.69
CA ASN A 21 9.23 -9.56 -6.81
C ASN A 21 8.56 -10.80 -6.17
N GLN A 22 7.24 -10.94 -6.30
CA GLN A 22 6.51 -12.12 -5.82
C GLN A 22 6.41 -13.21 -6.90
N ILE A 23 6.57 -12.86 -8.17
CA ILE A 23 6.39 -13.80 -9.30
C ILE A 23 7.46 -14.89 -9.30
N GLY A 24 8.69 -14.59 -8.87
CA GLY A 24 9.77 -15.57 -8.77
C GLY A 24 9.46 -16.75 -7.84
N ALA A 25 8.57 -16.58 -6.85
CA ALA A 25 8.11 -17.67 -5.99
C ALA A 25 6.93 -18.46 -6.57
N LEU A 26 6.39 -18.01 -7.71
CA LEU A 26 5.17 -18.53 -8.34
C LEU A 26 5.44 -19.27 -9.66
N VAL A 27 6.58 -19.02 -10.30
CA VAL A 27 6.96 -19.58 -11.60
C VAL A 27 8.22 -20.43 -11.43
N ASP A 28 8.11 -21.73 -11.70
CA ASP A 28 9.21 -22.68 -11.51
C ASP A 28 10.32 -22.57 -12.58
N ASP A 29 9.97 -22.13 -13.79
CA ASP A 29 10.83 -22.10 -14.98
C ASP A 29 11.08 -20.69 -15.52
N MET A 30 11.28 -19.72 -14.63
CA MET A 30 11.56 -18.34 -14.99
C MET A 30 12.87 -18.22 -15.78
N SER A 31 12.81 -17.59 -16.95
CA SER A 31 13.99 -17.31 -17.77
C SER A 31 14.84 -16.17 -17.18
N SER A 32 16.11 -16.10 -17.57
CA SER A 32 17.01 -15.03 -17.12
C SER A 32 16.56 -13.63 -17.55
N GLU A 33 15.93 -13.51 -18.72
CA GLU A 33 15.39 -12.24 -19.22
C GLU A 33 14.18 -11.80 -18.38
N GLU A 34 13.30 -12.73 -18.01
CA GLU A 34 12.16 -12.44 -17.12
C GLU A 34 12.64 -12.02 -15.72
N ASP A 35 13.61 -12.72 -15.15
CA ASP A 35 14.19 -12.38 -13.84
C ASP A 35 14.85 -10.99 -13.86
N GLU A 36 15.61 -10.68 -14.93
CA GLU A 36 16.23 -9.37 -15.11
C GLU A 36 15.17 -8.26 -15.13
N ILE A 37 14.10 -8.42 -15.91
CA ILE A 37 13.03 -7.41 -16.00
C ILE A 37 12.28 -7.26 -14.67
N LEU A 38 11.93 -8.37 -14.01
CA LEU A 38 11.12 -8.35 -12.78
C LEU A 38 11.89 -7.82 -11.57
N SER A 39 13.22 -7.96 -11.55
CA SER A 39 14.08 -7.48 -10.47
C SER A 39 14.37 -5.96 -10.52
N MET A 40 14.07 -5.28 -11.63
CA MET A 40 14.25 -3.82 -11.76
C MET A 40 13.28 -2.99 -10.90
N PHE A 41 12.24 -3.61 -10.33
CA PHE A 41 11.27 -2.90 -9.50
C PHE A 41 11.81 -2.66 -8.10
N GLU A 42 11.93 -1.39 -7.72
CA GLU A 42 12.25 -0.98 -6.35
C GLU A 42 10.97 -0.78 -5.52
N TYR A 43 11.04 -1.15 -4.24
CA TYR A 43 9.91 -1.04 -3.30
C TYR A 43 10.34 -0.28 -2.06
N THR A 44 9.41 0.51 -1.51
CA THR A 44 9.58 1.19 -0.24
C THR A 44 8.51 0.74 0.74
N THR A 45 8.90 0.54 1.99
CA THR A 45 7.95 0.26 3.06
C THR A 45 7.28 1.55 3.49
N ASN A 46 5.95 1.58 3.44
CA ASN A 46 5.15 2.67 3.99
C ASN A 46 4.29 2.13 5.14
N ASN A 47 4.49 2.68 6.34
CA ASN A 47 3.74 2.28 7.53
C ASN A 47 2.45 3.11 7.62
N ALA A 48 1.30 2.45 7.50
CA ALA A 48 0.00 3.06 7.76
C ALA A 48 -0.47 2.73 9.18
N LEU A 49 -0.82 3.76 9.94
CA LEU A 49 -1.39 3.63 11.29
C LEU A 49 -2.75 4.30 11.31
N LEU A 50 -3.80 3.56 11.67
CA LEU A 50 -5.09 4.16 12.00
C LEU A 50 -5.02 4.74 13.41
N HIS A 51 -5.38 6.01 13.58
CA HIS A 51 -5.36 6.66 14.89
C HIS A 51 -6.48 7.68 15.07
N HIS A 52 -6.63 8.15 16.31
CA HIS A 52 -7.51 9.26 16.68
C HIS A 52 -6.73 10.45 17.26
N ASP A 53 -5.39 10.37 17.26
CA ASP A 53 -4.52 11.38 17.86
C ASP A 53 -4.49 12.67 17.02
N GLN A 54 -5.19 13.69 17.49
CA GLN A 54 -5.25 15.00 16.85
C GLN A 54 -3.94 15.79 16.98
N ASN A 55 -2.98 15.36 17.81
CA ASN A 55 -1.66 16.00 17.90
C ASN A 55 -0.80 15.76 16.64
N LEU A 56 -1.18 14.80 15.79
CA LEU A 56 -0.56 14.54 14.48
C LEU A 56 -1.24 15.32 13.35
N MET A 57 -2.04 16.34 13.68
CA MET A 57 -2.73 17.23 12.76
C MET A 57 -2.31 18.68 13.03
N PRO A 58 -2.61 19.64 12.13
CA PRO A 58 -2.34 21.05 12.41
C PRO A 58 -3.07 21.49 13.68
N ASN A 59 -2.40 22.29 14.52
CA ASN A 59 -2.99 22.78 15.77
C ASN A 59 -4.28 23.58 15.52
N GLU A 60 -4.33 24.33 14.43
CA GLU A 60 -5.51 25.07 14.00
C GLU A 60 -6.41 24.19 13.13
N LYS A 61 -7.61 23.87 13.64
CA LYS A 61 -8.60 23.05 12.92
C LYS A 61 -9.04 23.64 11.58
N SER A 62 -8.96 24.96 11.40
CA SER A 62 -9.22 25.64 10.13
C SER A 62 -8.25 25.24 9.02
N LEU A 63 -7.05 24.74 9.37
CA LEU A 63 -6.02 24.31 8.42
C LEU A 63 -6.14 22.83 8.07
N TRP A 64 -7.09 22.10 8.67
CA TRP A 64 -7.25 20.68 8.41
C TRP A 64 -7.74 20.47 6.98
N SER A 65 -6.99 19.67 6.24
CA SER A 65 -7.34 19.20 4.91
C SER A 65 -7.55 17.69 4.91
N SER A 66 -8.04 17.12 3.81
CA SER A 66 -8.14 15.66 3.68
C SER A 66 -6.78 15.00 3.93
N TRP A 67 -5.70 15.58 3.41
CA TRP A 67 -4.33 15.11 3.61
C TRP A 67 -3.48 16.26 4.16
N ASN A 68 -2.70 16.01 5.21
CA ASN A 68 -1.86 17.02 5.86
C ASN A 68 -0.43 16.49 5.93
N SER A 69 0.50 17.13 5.21
CA SER A 69 1.90 16.71 5.12
C SER A 69 2.73 17.38 6.20
N PHE A 70 3.52 16.58 6.90
CA PHE A 70 4.41 17.03 7.96
C PHE A 70 5.83 16.62 7.65
N LYS A 71 6.74 17.55 7.91
CA LYS A 71 8.18 17.35 7.81
C LYS A 71 8.80 17.87 9.10
N ASN A 72 9.47 17.00 9.83
CA ASN A 72 10.23 17.38 11.02
C ASN A 72 11.59 16.66 11.03
N ASN A 73 12.45 16.98 12.01
CA ASN A 73 13.80 16.42 12.05
C ASN A 73 13.87 14.90 12.30
N LYS A 74 12.75 14.25 12.62
CA LYS A 74 12.68 12.85 13.05
C LYS A 74 11.92 11.96 12.06
N TYR A 75 10.80 12.44 11.51
CA TYR A 75 9.95 11.71 10.57
C TYR A 75 9.23 12.65 9.60
N ASP A 76 9.09 12.20 8.35
CA ASP A 76 8.20 12.78 7.34
C ASP A 76 6.96 11.89 7.25
N TYR A 77 5.76 12.47 7.35
CA TYR A 77 4.51 11.72 7.31
C TYR A 77 3.36 12.53 6.73
N VAL A 78 2.29 11.83 6.34
CA VAL A 78 1.03 12.43 5.91
C VAL A 78 -0.09 11.87 6.80
N SER A 79 -0.84 12.75 7.45
CA SER A 79 -2.04 12.37 8.21
C SER A 79 -3.29 12.55 7.34
N TYR A 80 -4.18 11.55 7.35
CA TYR A 80 -5.35 11.50 6.49
C TYR A 80 -6.61 11.76 7.30
N TRP A 81 -7.22 12.93 7.16
CA TRP A 81 -8.52 13.15 7.78
C TRP A 81 -9.64 12.44 7.00
N MET A 82 -9.87 11.18 7.37
CA MET A 82 -10.73 10.25 6.64
C MET A 82 -12.19 10.72 6.63
N ASN A 83 -12.66 11.42 7.68
CA ASN A 83 -14.01 11.98 7.68
C ASN A 83 -14.22 12.94 6.50
N ASN A 84 -13.25 13.80 6.22
CA ASN A 84 -13.36 14.74 5.11
C ASN A 84 -13.09 14.07 3.77
N LEU A 85 -12.10 13.17 3.71
CA LEU A 85 -11.73 12.47 2.49
C LEU A 85 -12.87 11.56 1.97
N GLN A 86 -13.49 10.79 2.85
CA GLN A 86 -14.54 9.81 2.52
C GLN A 86 -15.96 10.31 2.81
N LYS A 87 -16.11 11.52 3.37
CA LYS A 87 -17.40 12.09 3.80
C LYS A 87 -18.14 11.17 4.78
N LEU A 88 -17.44 10.71 5.80
CA LEU A 88 -18.00 9.79 6.80
C LEU A 88 -19.08 10.51 7.63
N ASP A 89 -20.27 9.91 7.73
CA ASP A 89 -21.37 10.42 8.55
C ASP A 89 -21.18 10.00 10.02
N THR A 90 -20.24 10.65 10.69
CA THR A 90 -19.91 10.40 12.09
C THR A 90 -19.23 11.61 12.72
N LYS A 91 -19.37 11.71 14.05
CA LYS A 91 -18.69 12.72 14.87
C LYS A 91 -17.32 12.26 15.36
N GLU A 92 -17.03 10.95 15.27
CA GLU A 92 -15.72 10.41 15.60
C GLU A 92 -14.69 10.84 14.57
N ILE A 93 -13.50 11.24 15.00
CA ILE A 93 -12.44 11.71 14.10
C ILE A 93 -11.55 10.53 13.74
N PHE A 94 -11.50 10.15 12.47
CA PHE A 94 -10.63 9.10 11.94
C PHE A 94 -9.46 9.74 11.18
N LEU A 95 -8.24 9.39 11.61
CA LEU A 95 -6.97 9.89 11.08
C LEU A 95 -6.08 8.74 10.56
#